data_AF-A0A932MYQ7-F1
#
_entry.id   AF-A0A932MYQ7-F1
#
_cell.length_a   1.000
_cell.length_b   1.000
_cell.length_c   1.000
_cell.angle_alpha   90.00
_cell.angle_beta   90.00
_cell.angle_gamma   90.00
#
_symmetry.space_group_name_H-M   'P 1'
#
loop_
_entity.id
_entity.type
_entity.pdbx_description
1 polymer ?
#
loop_
_entity_poly.entity_id
_entity_poly.type
_entity_poly.pdbx_seq_one_letter_code
_entity_poly.pdbx_strand_id
1 'polypeptide(L)'
;MVSTPPDLLATVGATMGSLAPANAFHAEVLAGVLGARLYRVVGPTWFSYTDEAGFKPAVPRDVRPLKPKDKETLLELAMACPPDEWEAAGFEVGQTGLFGGFVGSELACVGRAARFGEGIVGIGVITRPARRGQGLATALVSDLTRRTLEQGFVPQLRMDAENQAAVSMAMALGYEPYAATLVARLR
;
A
#
# COMPACT_ATOMS: atom_id res chain seq x y z
N MET A 1 -13.36 13.17 6.30
CA MET A 1 -12.70 14.17 7.17
C MET A 1 -11.82 15.05 6.30
N VAL A 2 -11.87 16.37 6.49
CA VAL A 2 -11.03 17.34 5.77
C VAL A 2 -10.09 17.98 6.79
N SER A 3 -8.79 18.03 6.46
CA SER A 3 -7.78 18.71 7.28
C SER A 3 -6.99 19.64 6.37
N THR A 4 -7.04 20.94 6.67
CA THR A 4 -6.42 22.00 5.87
C THR A 4 -5.90 23.11 6.78
N PRO A 5 -5.04 24.00 6.27
CA PRO A 5 -4.81 25.31 6.89
C PRO A 5 -6.14 26.05 7.19
N PRO A 6 -6.21 26.86 8.26
CA PRO A 6 -7.46 27.52 8.68
C PRO A 6 -8.11 28.38 7.59
N ASP A 7 -7.32 29.06 6.76
CA ASP A 7 -7.79 29.92 5.66
C ASP A 7 -8.49 29.14 4.53
N LEU A 8 -8.23 27.83 4.43
CA LEU A 8 -8.80 26.96 3.41
C LEU A 8 -10.01 26.15 3.91
N LEU A 9 -10.19 26.04 5.22
CA LEU A 9 -11.14 25.09 5.81
C LEU A 9 -12.58 25.32 5.34
N ALA A 10 -13.03 26.57 5.30
CA ALA A 10 -14.39 26.89 4.87
C ALA A 10 -14.62 26.51 3.39
N THR A 11 -13.70 26.90 2.50
CA THR A 11 -13.85 26.70 1.05
C THR A 11 -13.72 25.21 0.67
N VAL A 12 -12.67 24.54 1.18
CA VAL A 12 -12.45 23.12 0.92
C VAL A 12 -13.53 22.28 1.60
N GLY A 13 -13.87 22.60 2.85
CA GLY A 13 -14.93 21.92 3.61
C GLY A 13 -16.30 22.00 2.93
N ALA A 14 -16.70 23.18 2.46
CA ALA A 14 -17.96 23.36 1.75
C ALA A 14 -17.98 22.58 0.43
N THR A 15 -16.89 22.64 -0.36
CA THR A 15 -16.83 21.91 -1.63
C THR A 15 -16.89 20.40 -1.41
N MET A 16 -16.04 19.87 -0.52
CA MET A 16 -16.00 18.44 -0.22
C MET A 16 -17.32 17.95 0.39
N GLY A 17 -17.95 18.75 1.24
CA GLY A 17 -19.24 18.43 1.86
C GLY A 17 -20.42 18.42 0.88
N SER A 18 -20.28 19.06 -0.29
CA SER A 18 -21.31 19.07 -1.34
C SER A 18 -21.24 17.88 -2.30
N LEU A 19 -20.14 17.13 -2.29
CA LEU A 19 -19.89 16.03 -3.23
C LEU A 19 -20.35 14.69 -2.64
N ALA A 20 -20.86 13.81 -3.50
CA ALA A 20 -20.99 12.40 -3.16
C ALA A 20 -19.61 11.80 -2.84
N PRO A 21 -19.48 10.87 -1.87
CA PRO A 21 -18.19 10.29 -1.51
C PRO A 21 -17.41 9.70 -2.69
N ALA A 22 -18.11 9.08 -3.65
CA ALA A 22 -17.51 8.54 -4.87
C ALA A 22 -16.81 9.60 -5.72
N ASN A 23 -17.27 10.85 -5.68
CA ASN A 23 -16.75 11.95 -6.47
C ASN A 23 -15.72 12.80 -5.70
N ALA A 24 -15.65 12.68 -4.37
CA ALA A 24 -14.84 13.55 -3.53
C ALA A 24 -13.33 13.27 -3.62
N PHE A 25 -12.94 12.06 -4.05
CA PHE A 25 -11.54 11.61 -4.06
C PHE A 25 -10.88 11.65 -5.45
N HIS A 26 -11.33 12.56 -6.31
CA HIS A 26 -10.73 12.83 -7.62
C HIS A 26 -9.75 14.02 -7.56
N ALA A 27 -8.59 13.87 -8.20
CA ALA A 27 -7.54 14.89 -8.19
C ALA A 27 -8.00 16.23 -8.78
N GLU A 28 -8.88 16.17 -9.78
CA GLU A 28 -9.46 17.33 -10.47
C GLU A 28 -10.29 18.21 -9.53
N VAL A 29 -10.93 17.61 -8.53
CA VAL A 29 -11.72 18.36 -7.54
C VAL A 29 -10.79 19.25 -6.70
N LEU A 30 -9.67 18.72 -6.22
CA LEU A 30 -8.68 19.53 -5.48
C LEU A 30 -8.03 20.58 -6.37
N ALA A 31 -7.76 20.25 -7.64
CA ALA A 31 -7.24 21.21 -8.60
C ALA A 31 -8.20 22.38 -8.82
N GLY A 32 -9.50 22.11 -8.96
CA GLY A 32 -10.53 23.14 -9.11
C GLY A 32 -10.64 24.07 -7.89
N VAL A 33 -10.61 23.52 -6.68
CA VAL A 33 -10.77 24.30 -5.44
C VAL A 33 -9.51 25.09 -5.08
N LEU A 34 -8.33 24.50 -5.27
CA LEU A 34 -7.06 25.08 -4.80
C LEU A 34 -6.38 25.94 -5.88
N GLY A 35 -6.70 25.73 -7.16
CA GLY A 35 -6.21 26.53 -8.28
C GLY A 35 -4.70 26.75 -8.25
N ALA A 36 -4.29 28.02 -8.34
CA ALA A 36 -2.88 28.42 -8.34
C ALA A 36 -2.12 28.14 -7.03
N ARG A 37 -2.79 27.69 -5.95
CA ARG A 37 -2.11 27.28 -4.72
C ARG A 37 -1.64 25.82 -4.77
N LEU A 38 -2.19 25.01 -5.67
CA LEU A 38 -1.85 23.60 -5.77
C LEU A 38 -0.46 23.42 -6.41
N TYR A 39 0.40 22.68 -5.72
CA TYR A 39 1.67 22.20 -6.27
C TYR A 39 1.52 20.80 -6.88
N ARG A 40 0.96 19.85 -6.11
CA ARG A 40 0.67 18.49 -6.59
C ARG A 40 -0.41 17.81 -5.76
N VAL A 41 -1.07 16.81 -6.33
CA VAL A 41 -1.95 15.88 -5.62
C VAL A 41 -1.22 14.54 -5.44
N VAL A 42 -1.47 13.87 -4.31
CA VAL A 42 -1.02 12.50 -4.03
C VAL A 42 -2.24 11.65 -3.71
N GLY A 43 -2.37 10.51 -4.40
CA GLY A 43 -3.53 9.63 -4.35
C GLY A 43 -4.50 9.83 -5.53
N PRO A 44 -5.69 9.21 -5.48
CA PRO A 44 -6.29 8.63 -4.29
C PRO A 44 -5.59 7.35 -3.83
N THR A 45 -5.27 7.30 -2.54
CA THR A 45 -4.78 6.07 -1.90
C THR A 45 -5.97 5.33 -1.29
N TRP A 46 -6.21 4.11 -1.75
CA TRP A 46 -7.24 3.24 -1.18
C TRP A 46 -6.73 2.49 0.03
N PHE A 47 -7.63 2.34 1.01
CA PHE A 47 -7.47 1.52 2.20
C PHE A 47 -8.44 0.36 2.05
N SER A 48 -7.88 -0.83 1.88
CA SER A 48 -8.64 -2.05 1.64
C SER A 48 -8.41 -3.04 2.78
N TYR A 49 -9.43 -3.81 3.10
CA TYR A 49 -9.41 -4.79 4.18
C TYR A 49 -10.01 -6.11 3.72
N THR A 50 -9.65 -7.19 4.40
CA THR A 50 -10.33 -8.49 4.30
C THR A 50 -10.44 -9.07 5.69
N ASP A 51 -11.39 -9.98 5.88
CA ASP A 51 -11.48 -10.83 7.07
C ASP A 51 -11.29 -12.30 6.70
N GLU A 52 -11.49 -13.20 7.67
CA GLU A 52 -11.39 -14.65 7.46
C GLU A 52 -12.40 -15.18 6.43
N ALA A 53 -13.58 -14.58 6.33
CA ALA A 53 -14.64 -15.03 5.42
C ALA A 53 -14.38 -14.59 3.97
N GLY A 54 -13.84 -13.38 3.78
CA GLY A 54 -13.52 -12.82 2.47
C GLY A 54 -12.18 -13.27 1.90
N PHE A 55 -11.22 -13.65 2.77
CA PHE A 55 -9.85 -13.92 2.37
C PHE A 55 -9.75 -15.13 1.43
N LYS A 56 -9.05 -14.92 0.30
CA LYS A 56 -8.81 -15.94 -0.73
C LYS A 56 -7.30 -16.23 -0.82
N PRO A 57 -6.82 -17.34 -0.24
CA PRO A 57 -5.40 -17.69 -0.29
C PRO A 57 -4.92 -17.86 -1.73
N ALA A 58 -3.76 -17.29 -2.03
CA ALA A 58 -3.09 -17.49 -3.31
C ALA A 58 -2.33 -18.83 -3.35
N VAL A 59 -1.93 -19.24 -4.56
CA VAL A 59 -1.03 -20.37 -4.75
C VAL A 59 0.28 -20.11 -4.00
N PRO A 60 0.71 -21.02 -3.09
CA PRO A 60 1.96 -20.86 -2.37
C PRO A 60 3.18 -20.75 -3.30
N ARG A 61 4.15 -19.93 -2.89
CA ARG A 61 5.45 -19.75 -3.53
C ARG A 61 6.54 -19.79 -2.46
N ASP A 62 7.80 -19.73 -2.87
CA ASP A 62 8.92 -19.63 -1.92
C ASP A 62 8.91 -18.25 -1.25
N VAL A 63 8.15 -18.15 -0.15
CA VAL A 63 8.02 -16.97 0.70
C VAL A 63 8.40 -17.32 2.12
N ARG A 64 9.22 -16.48 2.76
CA ARG A 64 9.73 -16.76 4.11
C ARG A 64 10.18 -15.49 4.84
N PRO A 65 10.29 -15.52 6.18
CA PRO A 65 10.98 -14.47 6.92
C PRO A 65 12.41 -14.27 6.39
N LEU A 66 12.84 -13.01 6.31
CA LEU A 66 14.23 -12.67 6.06
C LEU A 66 15.06 -12.95 7.31
N LYS A 67 16.27 -13.44 7.08
CA LYS A 67 17.30 -13.75 8.09
C LYS A 67 18.44 -12.74 7.96
N PRO A 68 19.30 -12.58 8.98
CA PRO A 68 20.45 -11.67 8.89
C PRO A 68 21.34 -11.89 7.66
N LYS A 69 21.47 -13.14 7.19
CA LYS A 69 22.22 -13.49 5.98
C LYS A 69 21.62 -12.97 4.66
N ASP A 70 20.33 -12.59 4.66
CA ASP A 70 19.65 -12.08 3.47
C ASP A 70 19.84 -10.56 3.28
N LYS A 71 20.64 -9.90 4.14
CA LYS A 71 20.89 -8.46 4.08
C LYS A 71 21.40 -8.02 2.71
N GLU A 72 22.28 -8.80 2.10
CA GLU A 72 22.85 -8.45 0.79
C GLU A 72 21.80 -8.48 -0.32
N THR A 73 20.97 -9.52 -0.37
CA THR A 73 19.92 -9.59 -1.39
C THR A 73 18.79 -8.56 -1.17
N LEU A 74 18.59 -8.11 0.08
CA LEU A 74 17.73 -6.96 0.38
C LEU A 74 18.32 -5.65 -0.17
N LEU A 75 19.63 -5.43 -0.03
CA LEU A 75 20.33 -4.30 -0.64
C LEU A 75 20.21 -4.35 -2.18
N GLU A 76 20.44 -5.50 -2.79
CA GLU A 76 20.29 -5.71 -4.23
C GLU A 76 18.88 -5.43 -4.72
N LEU A 77 17.86 -5.80 -3.94
CA LEU A 77 16.47 -5.47 -4.24
C LEU A 77 16.23 -3.96 -4.14
N ALA A 78 16.71 -3.32 -3.08
CA ALA A 78 16.58 -1.87 -2.89
C ALA A 78 17.20 -1.08 -4.04
N MET A 79 18.38 -1.47 -4.49
CA MET A 79 19.08 -0.83 -5.63
C MET A 79 18.39 -1.09 -6.98
N ALA A 80 17.63 -2.18 -7.11
CA ALA A 80 16.95 -2.52 -8.35
C ALA A 80 15.54 -1.89 -8.47
N CYS A 81 14.97 -1.42 -7.38
CA CYS A 81 13.71 -0.68 -7.39
C CYS A 81 13.96 0.80 -7.69
N PRO A 82 13.04 1.48 -8.40
CA PRO A 82 13.09 2.93 -8.53
C PRO A 82 13.16 3.60 -7.14
N PRO A 83 14.02 4.61 -6.92
CA PRO A 83 14.21 5.20 -5.59
C PRO A 83 12.93 5.78 -4.98
N ASP A 84 12.08 6.39 -5.80
CA ASP A 84 10.78 6.94 -5.41
C ASP A 84 9.78 5.86 -5.01
N GLU A 85 9.74 4.74 -5.73
CA GLU A 85 8.94 3.57 -5.34
C GLU A 85 9.43 2.95 -4.02
N TRP A 86 10.76 2.83 -3.85
CA TRP A 86 11.35 2.28 -2.63
C TRP A 86 11.08 3.16 -1.41
N GLU A 87 11.26 4.48 -1.55
CA GLU A 87 10.94 5.47 -0.53
C GLU A 87 9.44 5.42 -0.18
N ALA A 88 8.56 5.39 -1.18
CA ALA A 88 7.12 5.32 -0.98
C ALA A 88 6.67 4.02 -0.29
N ALA A 89 7.35 2.90 -0.56
CA ALA A 89 7.10 1.63 0.13
C ALA A 89 7.54 1.68 1.61
N GLY A 90 8.45 2.59 1.96
CA GLY A 90 8.87 2.89 3.33
C GLY A 90 9.66 1.75 3.96
N PHE A 91 10.41 0.98 3.17
CA PHE A 91 11.32 -0.06 3.64
C PHE A 91 12.69 0.52 3.94
N GLU A 92 13.29 0.08 5.05
CA GLU A 92 14.65 0.45 5.42
C GLU A 92 15.57 -0.76 5.34
N VAL A 93 16.78 -0.55 4.81
CA VAL A 93 17.80 -1.58 4.82
C VAL A 93 18.31 -1.76 6.24
N GLY A 94 18.00 -2.91 6.84
CA GLY A 94 18.27 -3.21 8.25
C GLY A 94 17.01 -3.34 9.10
N GLN A 95 15.83 -3.04 8.55
CA GLN A 95 14.57 -3.31 9.22
C GLN A 95 14.44 -4.82 9.51
N THR A 96 14.03 -5.16 10.74
CA THR A 96 13.74 -6.53 11.15
C THR A 96 12.27 -6.89 10.89
N GLY A 97 11.93 -8.18 10.92
CA GLY A 97 10.55 -8.64 10.72
C GLY A 97 10.05 -8.56 9.27
N LEU A 98 10.97 -8.46 8.32
CA LEU A 98 10.66 -8.50 6.89
C LEU A 98 10.46 -9.95 6.42
N PHE A 99 9.64 -10.10 5.38
CA PHE A 99 9.42 -11.35 4.66
C PHE A 99 9.80 -11.16 3.19
N GLY A 100 10.35 -12.20 2.57
CA GLY A 100 10.80 -12.17 1.20
C GLY A 100 10.15 -13.26 0.36
N GLY A 101 9.88 -12.94 -0.90
CA GLY A 101 9.59 -13.92 -1.95
C GLY A 101 10.82 -14.13 -2.84
N PHE A 102 11.19 -15.38 -3.06
CA PHE A 102 12.44 -15.77 -3.71
C PHE A 102 12.21 -16.45 -5.07
N VAL A 103 13.17 -16.25 -5.97
CA VAL A 103 13.33 -17.05 -7.20
C VAL A 103 14.74 -17.63 -7.16
N GLY A 104 14.85 -18.88 -6.69
CA GLY A 104 16.16 -19.46 -6.36
C GLY A 104 16.80 -18.72 -5.19
N SER A 105 17.99 -18.16 -5.38
CA SER A 105 18.67 -17.34 -4.37
C SER A 105 18.33 -15.84 -4.45
N GLU A 106 17.65 -15.39 -5.51
CA GLU A 106 17.35 -13.98 -5.70
C GLU A 106 16.11 -13.55 -4.89
N LEU A 107 16.24 -12.49 -4.09
CA LEU A 107 15.08 -11.83 -3.51
C LEU A 107 14.34 -11.02 -4.58
N ALA A 108 13.14 -11.50 -4.92
CA ALA A 108 12.30 -10.94 -5.97
C ALA A 108 11.29 -9.92 -5.42
N CYS A 109 10.79 -10.13 -4.21
CA CYS A 109 9.96 -9.15 -3.51
C CYS A 109 10.23 -9.17 -1.99
N VAL A 110 9.99 -8.05 -1.34
CA VAL A 110 10.04 -7.92 0.12
C VAL A 110 8.74 -7.31 0.63
N GLY A 111 8.31 -7.76 1.79
CA GLY A 111 7.08 -7.31 2.43
C GLY A 111 7.19 -7.26 3.95
N ARG A 112 6.24 -6.56 4.56
CA ARG A 112 6.10 -6.48 6.02
C ARG A 112 4.63 -6.48 6.42
N ALA A 113 4.39 -6.93 7.63
CA ALA A 113 3.12 -6.78 8.35
C ALA A 113 3.41 -5.96 9.61
N ALA A 114 2.93 -4.72 9.67
CA ALA A 114 3.21 -3.78 10.75
C ALA A 114 1.91 -3.34 11.43
N ARG A 115 1.85 -3.46 12.76
CA ARG A 115 0.69 -3.05 13.56
C ARG A 115 0.48 -1.53 13.48
N PHE A 116 -0.78 -1.13 13.37
CA PHE A 116 -1.23 0.25 13.44
C PHE A 116 -2.44 0.34 14.37
N GLY A 117 -2.28 1.00 15.52
CA GLY A 117 -3.30 1.02 16.56
C GLY A 117 -3.54 -0.35 17.20
N GLU A 118 -4.75 -0.55 17.73
CA GLU A 118 -5.02 -1.72 18.58
C GLU A 118 -5.39 -3.00 17.81
N GLY A 119 -5.92 -2.91 16.58
CA GLY A 119 -6.48 -4.07 15.86
C GLY A 119 -6.10 -4.22 14.39
N ILE A 120 -5.39 -3.26 13.79
CA ILE A 120 -5.09 -3.26 12.36
C ILE A 120 -3.62 -3.57 12.12
N VAL A 121 -3.34 -4.37 11.10
CA VAL A 121 -1.99 -4.63 10.61
C VAL A 121 -1.89 -4.20 9.16
N GLY A 122 -1.10 -3.17 8.91
CA GLY A 122 -0.76 -2.71 7.57
C GLY A 122 0.22 -3.67 6.91
N ILE A 123 -0.16 -4.18 5.74
CA ILE A 123 0.69 -5.02 4.91
C ILE A 123 1.26 -4.16 3.78
N GLY A 124 2.58 -4.24 3.60
CA GLY A 124 3.29 -3.56 2.51
C GLY A 124 4.13 -4.57 1.74
N VAL A 125 4.26 -4.37 0.44
CA VAL A 125 5.10 -5.19 -0.45
C VAL A 125 5.70 -4.33 -1.55
N ILE A 126 6.95 -4.60 -1.92
CA ILE A 126 7.58 -4.09 -3.14
C ILE A 126 8.24 -5.25 -3.89
N THR A 127 8.17 -5.21 -5.21
CA THR A 127 8.67 -6.27 -6.10
C THR A 127 9.66 -5.69 -7.10
N ARG A 128 10.79 -6.39 -7.25
CA ARG A 128 11.81 -6.10 -8.27
C ARG A 128 11.12 -5.91 -9.63
N PRO A 129 11.39 -4.83 -10.37
CA PRO A 129 10.74 -4.56 -11.65
C PRO A 129 10.77 -5.75 -12.63
N ALA A 130 11.93 -6.41 -12.75
CA ALA A 130 12.13 -7.57 -13.61
C ALA A 130 11.38 -8.86 -13.17
N ARG A 131 10.79 -8.88 -11.97
CA ARG A 131 10.06 -10.03 -11.40
C ARG A 131 8.57 -9.77 -11.22
N ARG A 132 8.06 -8.63 -11.70
CA ARG A 132 6.63 -8.31 -11.69
C ARG A 132 5.85 -9.26 -12.62
N GLY A 133 4.53 -9.38 -12.37
CA GLY A 133 3.64 -10.23 -13.18
C GLY A 133 3.78 -11.74 -12.96
N GLN A 134 4.60 -12.19 -12.01
CA GLN A 134 4.85 -13.62 -11.74
C GLN A 134 4.08 -14.18 -10.53
N GLY A 135 3.22 -13.37 -9.90
CA GLY A 135 2.43 -13.75 -8.72
C GLY A 135 3.20 -13.81 -7.40
N LEU A 136 4.47 -13.40 -7.36
CA LEU A 136 5.32 -13.44 -6.17
C LEU A 136 4.82 -12.48 -5.07
N ALA A 137 4.46 -11.26 -5.44
CA ALA A 137 3.85 -10.30 -4.52
C ALA A 137 2.53 -10.84 -3.94
N THR A 138 1.68 -11.42 -4.80
CA THR A 138 0.40 -12.01 -4.41
C THR A 138 0.59 -13.13 -3.39
N ALA A 139 1.54 -14.04 -3.62
CA ALA A 139 1.85 -15.11 -2.68
C ALA A 139 2.38 -14.59 -1.33
N LEU A 140 3.26 -13.59 -1.37
CA LEU A 140 3.81 -12.96 -0.17
C LEU A 140 2.73 -12.24 0.65
N VAL A 141 1.90 -11.42 -0.01
CA VAL A 141 0.78 -10.73 0.66
C VAL A 141 -0.22 -11.74 1.19
N SER A 142 -0.53 -12.81 0.46
CA SER A 142 -1.39 -13.90 0.94
C SER A 142 -0.85 -14.53 2.23
N ASP A 143 0.45 -14.83 2.31
CA ASP A 143 1.06 -15.41 3.52
C ASP A 143 1.00 -14.43 4.70
N LEU A 144 1.30 -13.14 4.47
CA LEU A 144 1.21 -12.10 5.50
C LEU A 144 -0.23 -11.88 5.97
N THR A 145 -1.20 -11.94 5.07
CA THR A 145 -2.64 -11.80 5.35
C THR A 145 -3.10 -12.96 6.24
N ARG A 146 -2.80 -14.19 5.85
CA ARG A 146 -3.11 -15.39 6.63
C ARG A 146 -2.55 -15.29 8.05
N ARG A 147 -1.26 -14.96 8.21
CA ARG A 147 -0.62 -14.80 9.52
C ARG A 147 -1.27 -13.70 10.36
N THR A 148 -1.68 -12.62 9.72
CA THR A 148 -2.35 -11.49 10.39
C THR A 148 -3.70 -11.93 10.94
N LEU A 149 -4.50 -12.63 10.14
CA LEU A 149 -5.81 -13.17 10.54
C LEU A 149 -5.67 -14.22 11.65
N GLU A 150 -4.71 -15.15 11.54
CA GLU A 150 -4.43 -16.17 12.57
C GLU A 150 -4.05 -15.56 13.94
N GLN A 151 -3.55 -14.32 13.94
CA GLN A 151 -3.25 -13.57 15.16
C GLN A 151 -4.44 -12.76 15.70
N GLY A 152 -5.60 -12.84 15.05
CA GLY A 152 -6.81 -12.09 15.40
C GLY A 152 -6.79 -10.61 15.00
N PHE A 153 -5.89 -10.21 14.09
CA PHE A 153 -5.82 -8.83 13.59
C PHE A 153 -6.52 -8.68 12.24
N VAL A 154 -6.94 -7.44 11.96
CA VAL A 154 -7.52 -7.08 10.67
C VAL A 154 -6.41 -6.64 9.71
N PRO A 155 -6.17 -7.37 8.60
CA PRO A 155 -5.20 -6.97 7.59
C PRO A 155 -5.68 -5.77 6.78
N GLN A 156 -4.78 -4.82 6.55
CA GLN A 156 -5.02 -3.63 5.73
C GLN A 156 -3.98 -3.56 4.60
N LEU A 157 -4.45 -3.30 3.38
CA LEU A 157 -3.60 -2.85 2.28
C LEU A 157 -3.84 -1.37 2.00
N ARG A 158 -2.75 -0.66 1.71
CA ARG A 158 -2.79 0.71 1.18
C ARG A 158 -2.12 0.72 -0.18
N MET A 159 -2.82 1.24 -1.17
CA MET A 159 -2.33 1.28 -2.53
C MET A 159 -2.86 2.51 -3.26
N ASP A 160 -2.09 2.99 -4.22
CA ASP A 160 -2.60 3.96 -5.19
C ASP A 160 -3.74 3.32 -5.99
N ALA A 161 -4.87 4.00 -6.11
CA ALA A 161 -6.03 3.53 -6.86
C ALA A 161 -5.73 3.33 -8.36
N GLU A 162 -4.74 4.05 -8.89
CA GLU A 162 -4.31 3.91 -10.28
C GLU A 162 -3.34 2.73 -10.48
N ASN A 163 -2.80 2.17 -9.39
CA ASN A 163 -1.93 0.99 -9.47
C ASN A 163 -2.77 -0.28 -9.70
N GLN A 164 -3.16 -0.50 -10.96
CA GLN A 164 -4.01 -1.62 -11.37
C GLN A 164 -3.46 -3.00 -10.98
N ALA A 165 -2.14 -3.16 -10.91
CA ALA A 165 -1.53 -4.41 -10.47
C ALA A 165 -1.76 -4.67 -8.97
N ALA A 166 -1.59 -3.64 -8.13
CA ALA A 166 -1.88 -3.74 -6.70
C ALA A 166 -3.39 -3.93 -6.45
N VAL A 167 -4.23 -3.18 -7.17
CA VAL A 167 -5.69 -3.29 -7.10
C VAL A 167 -6.17 -4.69 -7.48
N SER A 168 -5.69 -5.23 -8.59
CA SER A 168 -6.01 -6.60 -9.02
C SER A 168 -5.54 -7.65 -8.02
N MET A 169 -4.34 -7.49 -7.45
CA MET A 169 -3.83 -8.37 -6.40
C MET A 169 -4.71 -8.34 -5.15
N ALA A 170 -5.08 -7.15 -4.67
CA ALA A 170 -5.93 -6.99 -3.51
C ALA A 170 -7.29 -7.68 -3.70
N MET A 171 -7.96 -7.43 -4.82
CA MET A 171 -9.25 -8.06 -5.15
C MET A 171 -9.15 -9.59 -5.28
N ALA A 172 -8.08 -10.09 -5.90
CA ALA A 172 -7.84 -11.53 -6.02
C ALA A 172 -7.68 -12.22 -4.66
N LEU A 173 -7.13 -11.51 -3.67
CA LEU A 173 -6.96 -11.99 -2.29
C LEU A 173 -8.20 -11.78 -1.41
N GLY A 174 -9.27 -11.18 -1.94
CA GLY A 174 -10.51 -10.93 -1.20
C GLY A 174 -10.54 -9.60 -0.44
N TYR A 175 -9.61 -8.68 -0.70
CA TYR A 175 -9.68 -7.35 -0.13
C TYR A 175 -10.77 -6.51 -0.79
N GLU A 176 -11.51 -5.80 0.03
CA GLU A 176 -12.52 -4.82 -0.38
C GLU A 176 -12.06 -3.40 -0.04
N PRO A 177 -12.27 -2.40 -0.91
CA PRO A 177 -11.95 -1.01 -0.62
C PRO A 177 -12.98 -0.42 0.36
N TYR A 178 -12.50 0.18 1.46
CA TYR A 178 -13.37 0.79 2.48
C TYR A 178 -13.23 2.31 2.59
N ALA A 179 -12.05 2.84 2.32
CA ALA A 179 -11.79 4.27 2.41
C ALA A 179 -10.74 4.72 1.40
N ALA A 180 -10.72 6.01 1.10
CA ALA A 180 -9.69 6.64 0.30
C ALA A 180 -9.16 7.88 1.00
N THR A 181 -7.92 8.24 0.69
CA THR A 181 -7.35 9.55 1.05
C THR A 181 -6.79 10.23 -0.19
N LEU A 182 -6.90 11.55 -0.22
CA LEU A 182 -6.32 12.40 -1.24
C LEU A 182 -5.60 13.54 -0.55
N VAL A 183 -4.36 13.82 -0.94
CA VAL A 183 -3.52 14.84 -0.31
C VAL A 183 -3.11 15.87 -1.33
N ALA A 184 -3.46 17.13 -1.10
CA ALA A 184 -2.90 18.26 -1.86
C ALA A 184 -1.67 18.80 -1.15
N ARG A 185 -0.57 18.94 -1.90
CA ARG A 185 0.56 19.79 -1.49
C ARG A 185 0.37 21.17 -2.09
N LEU A 186 0.48 22.18 -1.24
CA LEU A 186 0.38 23.58 -1.64
C LEU A 186 1.78 24.14 -1.99
N ARG A 187 1.80 25.22 -2.77
CA ARG A 187 3.01 26.02 -3.02
C ARG A 187 3.44 26.80 -1.79
#